data_AF-A0A7C1M033-F1
#
_entry.id   AF-A0A7C1M033-F1
#
_cell.length_a   1.000
_cell.length_b   1.000
_cell.length_c   1.000
_cell.angle_alpha   90.00
_cell.angle_beta   90.00
_cell.angle_gamma   90.00
#
_symmetry.space_group_name_H-M   'P 1'
#
loop_
_entity.id
_entity.type
_entity.pdbx_description
1 polymer ?
#
loop_
_entity_poly.entity_id
_entity_poly.type
_entity_poly.pdbx_seq_one_letter_code
_entity_poly.pdbx_strand_id
1 'polypeptide(L)'
;MKKDCELCELKPLTKWYWKSEASVICDCLSCGTPMVVFREHGEKARPLYEYGAEQVCQWLFGKRFRGFRKKMRTIKDHCHWHLLLEDE
;
A
#
# COMPACT_ATOMS: atom_id res chain seq x y z
N MET A 1 -0.67 14.33 -8.07
CA MET A 1 0.40 13.54 -8.70
C MET A 1 1.68 14.38 -8.72
N LYS A 2 2.80 13.86 -8.21
CA LYS A 2 4.11 14.56 -8.16
C LYS A 2 5.07 13.88 -9.15
N LYS A 3 5.75 14.66 -9.99
CA LYS A 3 6.54 14.15 -11.14
C LYS A 3 7.78 13.32 -10.75
N ASP A 4 8.34 13.55 -9.56
CA ASP A 4 9.55 12.86 -9.07
C ASP A 4 9.26 11.87 -7.92
N CYS A 5 8.04 11.37 -7.85
CA CYS A 5 7.66 10.40 -6.82
C CYS A 5 7.43 9.03 -7.46
N GLU A 6 8.26 8.05 -7.09
CA GLU A 6 8.18 6.68 -7.60
C GLU A 6 6.81 6.03 -7.30
N LEU A 7 6.19 6.39 -6.17
CA LEU A 7 4.85 5.93 -5.78
C LEU A 7 3.71 6.71 -6.48
N CYS A 8 3.99 7.87 -7.09
CA CYS A 8 3.04 8.49 -8.01
C CYS A 8 3.10 7.82 -9.39
N GLU A 9 4.30 7.43 -9.84
CA GLU A 9 4.48 6.73 -11.11
C GLU A 9 3.89 5.31 -11.06
N LEU A 10 4.07 4.60 -9.93
CA LEU A 10 3.47 3.28 -9.67
C LEU A 10 3.72 2.28 -10.81
N LYS A 11 4.98 2.15 -11.26
CA LYS A 11 5.38 1.12 -12.23
C LYS A 11 5.14 -0.28 -11.64
N PRO A 12 4.57 -1.23 -12.40
CA PRO A 12 4.30 -2.58 -11.91
C PRO A 12 5.56 -3.47 -11.95
N LEU A 13 6.54 -3.13 -11.10
CA LEU A 13 7.84 -3.83 -11.03
C LEU A 13 7.79 -5.10 -10.18
N THR A 14 6.78 -5.23 -9.32
CA THR A 14 6.58 -6.32 -8.39
C THR A 14 5.19 -6.92 -8.58
N LYS A 15 4.86 -7.99 -7.84
CA LYS A 15 3.52 -8.59 -7.89
C LYS A 15 2.47 -7.58 -7.42
N TRP A 16 1.42 -7.43 -8.22
CA TRP A 16 0.24 -6.65 -7.85
C TRP A 16 -0.90 -7.58 -7.49
N TYR A 17 -1.56 -7.30 -6.37
CA TYR A 17 -2.71 -8.05 -5.89
C TYR A 17 -4.01 -7.32 -6.19
N TRP A 18 -3.97 -5.99 -6.22
CA TRP A 18 -5.15 -5.16 -6.44
C TRP A 18 -4.79 -3.79 -7.01
N LYS A 19 -5.69 -3.26 -7.82
CA LYS A 19 -5.62 -1.90 -8.36
C LYS A 19 -7.03 -1.30 -8.40
N SER A 20 -7.18 -0.11 -7.84
CA SER A 20 -8.40 0.70 -7.98
C SER A 20 -8.04 2.18 -8.18
N GLU A 21 -9.06 3.04 -8.25
CA GLU A 21 -8.88 4.50 -8.27
C GLU A 21 -8.36 5.08 -6.94
N ALA A 22 -8.51 4.35 -5.83
CA ALA A 22 -8.07 4.81 -4.51
C ALA A 22 -6.66 4.32 -4.15
N SER A 23 -6.34 3.06 -4.44
CA SER A 23 -5.12 2.42 -3.97
C SER A 23 -4.65 1.27 -4.87
N VAL A 24 -3.38 0.92 -4.69
CA VAL A 24 -2.75 -0.27 -5.27
C VAL A 24 -2.21 -1.12 -4.13
N ILE A 25 -2.37 -2.44 -4.22
CA ILE A 25 -1.75 -3.39 -3.29
C ILE A 25 -0.71 -4.19 -4.09
N CYS A 26 0.55 -4.09 -3.70
CA CYS A 26 1.67 -4.73 -4.38
C CYS A 26 2.79 -5.06 -3.40
N ASP A 27 3.73 -5.91 -3.80
CA ASP A 27 4.93 -6.15 -3.01
C ASP A 27 5.85 -4.93 -3.02
N CYS A 28 6.40 -4.60 -1.85
CA CYS A 28 7.44 -3.58 -1.75
C CYS A 28 8.73 -4.06 -2.40
N LEU A 29 9.24 -3.31 -3.39
CA LEU A 29 10.47 -3.66 -4.10
C LEU A 29 11.68 -3.85 -3.17
N SER A 30 11.78 -3.06 -2.10
CA SER A 30 12.94 -3.08 -1.20
C SER A 30 12.90 -4.18 -0.13
N CYS A 31 11.72 -4.68 0.26
CA CYS A 31 11.62 -5.63 1.37
C CYS A 31 10.73 -6.85 1.11
N GLY A 32 10.08 -6.94 -0.05
CA GLY A 32 9.22 -8.05 -0.42
C GLY A 32 7.89 -8.14 0.33
N THR A 33 7.69 -7.38 1.41
CA THR A 33 6.42 -7.36 2.14
C THR A 33 5.34 -6.66 1.29
N PRO A 34 4.12 -7.24 1.19
CA PRO A 34 2.99 -6.54 0.59
C PRO A 34 2.76 -5.18 1.24
N MET A 35 2.39 -4.19 0.44
CA MET A 35 2.05 -2.85 0.89
C MET A 35 0.83 -2.32 0.15
N VAL A 36 0.09 -1.43 0.81
CA VAL A 36 -0.88 -0.55 0.15
C VAL A 36 -0.20 0.77 -0.18
N VAL A 37 -0.35 1.23 -1.41
CA VAL A 37 0.05 2.55 -1.88
C VAL A 37 -1.21 3.32 -2.26
N PHE A 38 -1.46 4.46 -1.62
CA PHE A 38 -2.60 5.31 -1.96
C PHE A 38 -2.26 6.15 -3.20
N ARG A 39 -3.21 6.36 -4.11
CA ARG A 39 -2.93 7.02 -5.40
C ARG A 39 -2.74 8.52 -5.28
N GLU A 40 -3.38 9.14 -4.29
CA GLU A 40 -3.19 10.56 -3.99
C GLU A 40 -1.83 10.78 -3.33
N HIS A 41 -1.07 11.75 -3.84
CA HIS A 41 0.18 12.17 -3.22
C HIS A 41 -0.10 12.97 -1.95
N GLY A 42 0.65 12.70 -0.90
CA GLY A 42 0.48 13.30 0.42
C GLY A 42 0.79 12.29 1.52
N GLU A 43 0.98 12.76 2.74
CA GLU A 43 1.41 11.91 3.87
C GLU A 43 0.26 11.08 4.47
N LYS A 44 -0.98 11.45 4.17
CA LYS A 44 -2.19 10.84 4.73
C LYS A 44 -3.13 10.43 3.60
N ALA A 45 -3.76 9.28 3.79
CA ALA A 45 -4.87 8.85 2.95
C ALA A 45 -6.19 9.45 3.47
N ARG A 46 -7.21 9.47 2.60
CA ARG A 46 -8.57 9.80 3.04
C ARG A 46 -9.12 8.64 3.88
N PRO A 47 -9.85 8.89 4.98
CA PRO A 47 -10.38 7.82 5.84
C PRO A 47 -11.16 6.74 5.09
N LEU A 48 -11.94 7.12 4.06
CA LEU A 48 -12.66 6.18 3.21
C LEU A 48 -11.73 5.24 2.43
N TYR A 49 -10.59 5.74 1.94
CA TYR A 49 -9.59 4.94 1.25
C TYR A 49 -8.84 4.03 2.21
N GLU A 50 -8.57 4.49 3.44
CA GLU A 50 -7.99 3.65 4.50
C GLU A 50 -8.89 2.43 4.77
N TYR A 51 -10.18 2.68 5.00
CA TYR A 51 -11.16 1.64 5.25
C TYR A 51 -11.28 0.68 4.06
N GLY A 52 -11.41 1.21 2.84
CA GLY A 52 -11.48 0.37 1.64
C GLY A 52 -10.24 -0.49 1.44
N ALA A 53 -9.04 0.05 1.68
CA ALA A 53 -7.79 -0.71 1.62
C ALA A 53 -7.75 -1.84 2.65
N GLU A 54 -8.24 -1.60 3.87
CA GLU A 54 -8.32 -2.61 4.91
C GLU A 54 -9.24 -3.77 4.51
N GLN A 55 -10.43 -3.46 3.99
CA GLN A 55 -11.38 -4.48 3.51
C GLN A 55 -10.79 -5.33 2.37
N VAL A 56 -10.10 -4.69 1.41
CA VAL A 56 -9.46 -5.42 0.31
C VAL A 56 -8.30 -6.28 0.82
N CYS A 57 -7.50 -5.80 1.78
CA CYS A 57 -6.42 -6.59 2.37
C CYS A 57 -6.97 -7.79 3.16
N GLN A 58 -8.05 -7.60 3.92
CA GLN A 58 -8.74 -8.71 4.60
C GLN A 58 -9.26 -9.74 3.60
N TRP A 59 -9.81 -9.31 2.47
CA TRP A 59 -10.28 -10.22 1.43
C TRP A 59 -9.14 -10.99 0.74
N LEU A 60 -8.04 -10.31 0.39
CA LEU A 60 -6.89 -10.89 -0.31
C LEU A 60 -6.06 -11.85 0.55
N PHE A 61 -5.80 -11.46 1.81
CA PHE A 61 -4.87 -12.17 2.69
C PHE A 61 -5.57 -12.92 3.82
N GLY A 62 -6.88 -12.74 3.97
CA GLY A 62 -7.72 -13.48 4.91
C GLY A 62 -7.19 -13.42 6.34
N LYS A 63 -7.13 -14.60 6.97
CA LYS A 63 -6.68 -14.76 8.36
C LYS A 63 -5.22 -14.37 8.59
N ARG A 64 -4.40 -14.25 7.54
CA ARG A 64 -3.00 -13.84 7.67
C ARG A 64 -2.87 -12.34 7.90
N PHE A 65 -3.87 -11.54 7.51
CA PHE A 65 -3.82 -10.10 7.68
C PHE A 65 -3.99 -9.69 9.16
N ARG A 66 -3.04 -8.89 9.67
CA ARG A 66 -3.02 -8.37 11.04
C ARG A 66 -3.08 -6.85 11.13
N GLY A 67 -3.17 -6.18 9.99
CA GLY A 67 -3.22 -4.72 9.91
C GLY A 67 -2.02 -4.14 9.18
N PHE A 68 -1.66 -2.91 9.55
CA PHE A 68 -0.68 -2.11 8.80
C PHE A 68 0.43 -1.55 9.69
N ARG A 69 1.65 -1.55 9.16
CA ARG A 69 2.74 -0.73 9.64
C ARG A 69 2.76 0.59 8.87
N LYS A 70 2.23 1.64 9.49
CA LYS A 70 2.06 2.98 8.88
C LYS A 70 3.33 3.85 8.86
N LYS A 71 4.45 3.38 9.43
CA LYS A 71 5.73 4.14 9.46
C LYS A 71 6.42 4.10 8.09
N MET A 72 6.37 5.21 7.36
CA MET A 72 7.09 5.43 6.11
C MET A 72 8.59 5.59 6.36
N ARG A 73 9.44 5.01 5.49
CA ARG A 73 10.91 5.02 5.64
C ARG A 73 11.59 5.89 4.59
N THR A 74 11.63 5.42 3.35
CA THR A 74 12.38 6.06 2.25
C THR A 74 11.58 7.20 1.62
N ILE A 75 10.34 6.92 1.20
CA ILE A 75 9.45 7.90 0.57
C ILE A 75 8.48 8.42 1.64
N LYS A 76 8.81 9.57 2.25
CA LYS A 76 8.09 10.07 3.42
C LYS A 76 6.90 10.96 3.08
N ASP A 77 6.84 11.46 1.85
CA ASP A 77 5.83 12.41 1.37
C ASP A 77 4.69 11.76 0.58
N HIS A 78 4.68 10.43 0.48
CA HIS A 78 3.64 9.67 -0.22
C HIS A 78 3.13 8.51 0.64
N CYS A 79 1.84 8.56 0.98
CA CYS A 79 1.19 7.63 1.88
C CYS A 79 1.22 6.20 1.33
N HIS A 80 1.93 5.33 2.04
CA HIS A 80 1.94 3.89 1.80
C HIS A 80 2.17 3.17 3.11
N TRP A 81 1.55 2.01 3.28
CA TRP A 81 1.72 1.20 4.49
C TRP A 81 2.03 -0.23 4.13
N HIS A 82 3.00 -0.80 4.84
CA HIS A 82 3.30 -2.22 4.70
C HIS A 82 2.27 -3.03 5.47
N LEU A 83 1.83 -4.13 4.91
CA LEU A 83 0.96 -5.07 5.59
C LEU A 83 1.75 -5.79 6.69
N LEU A 84 1.07 -6.04 7.80
CA LEU A 84 1.52 -6.99 8.82
C LEU A 84 0.78 -8.30 8.52
N LEU A 85 1.55 -9.32 8.13
CA LEU A 85 1.04 -10.65 7.87
C LEU A 85 1.59 -11.61 8.92
N GLU A 86 0.79 -12.56 9.36
CA GLU A 86 1.32 -13.75 10.04
C GLU A 86 2.03 -14.65 9.02
N ASP A 87 3.20 -15.14 9.45
CA ASP A 87 3.88 -16.25 8.81
C ASP A 87 3.07 -17.54 9.05
N GLU A 88 3.06 -18.45 8.07
CA GLU A 88 2.39 -19.75 8.19
C GLU A 88 3.10 -20.70 9.17
#